data_AF-A0AAV9CDP6-F1
#
_entry.id   AF-A0AAV9CDP6-F1
#
_cell.length_a   1.000
_cell.length_b   1.000
_cell.length_c   1.000
_cell.angle_alpha   90.00
_cell.angle_beta   90.00
_cell.angle_gamma   90.00
#
_symmetry.space_group_name_H-M   'P 1'
#
loop_
_entity.id
_entity.type
_entity.pdbx_description
1 polymer ?
#
loop_
_entity_poly.entity_id
_entity_poly.type
_entity_poly.pdbx_seq_one_letter_code
_entity_poly.pdbx_strand_id
1 'polypeptide(L)'
;MEKQVRRQHCTGTGFFVENTIIVAEGEYLPNGIFQVYTCGFPPLEDRDASHSLLMGLDFFGGGALTVEETNRLSMLEKKAVNDMFVIMSDVWLDNEEFGKLGEMIGSHARLKEHSRFLFIPGPDDAGPSTVLPRCALPKYLTEELQKHVPNAIFTSNPCRIKFYTQEIVFFRQDLLYRMRRSCLIPPSTEETSDPFEHIVLGDKSEQKSFKFSGITCFNPGSFANDSTFVAYRPCTQEVELSALQS
;
A
#
# COMPACT_ATOMS: atom_id res chain seq x y z
N MET A 1 -3.06 -2.10 39.77
CA MET A 1 -4.11 -1.06 39.71
C MET A 1 -3.91 -0.29 38.41
N GLU A 2 -4.26 -0.90 37.28
CA GLU A 2 -4.09 -0.27 35.97
C GLU A 2 -5.44 0.25 35.51
N LYS A 3 -5.66 1.56 35.60
CA LYS A 3 -6.72 2.19 34.82
C LYS A 3 -6.16 2.37 33.40
N GLN A 4 -6.22 1.29 32.64
CA GLN A 4 -5.91 1.26 31.20
C GLN A 4 -6.87 2.23 30.49
N VAL A 5 -6.36 3.07 29.59
CA VAL A 5 -7.20 3.96 28.76
C VAL A 5 -8.24 3.09 28.05
N ARG A 6 -9.52 3.34 28.33
CA ARG A 6 -10.65 2.63 27.71
C ARG A 6 -11.12 3.34 26.46
N ARG A 7 -11.71 2.58 25.52
CA ARG A 7 -12.28 3.07 24.25
C ARG A 7 -13.19 4.29 24.40
N GLN A 8 -13.95 4.39 25.49
CA GLN A 8 -14.82 5.53 25.79
C GLN A 8 -14.09 6.88 25.94
N HIS A 9 -12.76 6.87 26.14
CA HIS A 9 -11.92 8.07 26.19
C HIS A 9 -11.29 8.38 24.82
N CYS A 10 -11.55 7.59 23.79
CA CYS A 10 -10.95 7.76 22.47
C CYS A 10 -11.92 8.45 21.52
N THR A 11 -11.46 9.55 20.90
CA THR A 11 -12.19 10.22 19.83
C THR A 11 -11.74 9.70 18.47
N GLY A 12 -12.69 9.53 17.56
CA GLY A 12 -12.43 9.06 16.19
C GLY A 12 -12.39 7.54 16.06
N THR A 13 -12.21 7.08 14.83
CA THR A 13 -12.00 5.67 14.47
C THR A 13 -10.52 5.41 14.18
N GLY A 14 -10.07 4.18 14.37
CA GLY A 14 -8.71 3.73 14.16
C GLY A 14 -8.18 2.88 15.31
N PHE A 15 -7.00 2.30 15.07
CA PHE A 15 -6.39 1.33 15.97
C PHE A 15 -5.28 2.00 16.78
N PHE A 16 -5.45 2.00 18.10
CA PHE A 16 -4.49 2.55 19.04
C PHE A 16 -3.50 1.44 19.40
N VAL A 17 -2.32 1.47 18.78
CA VAL A 17 -1.24 0.50 19.00
C VAL A 17 -0.08 1.15 19.76
N GLU A 18 0.84 0.33 20.26
CA GLU A 18 2.09 0.84 20.83
C GLU A 18 2.85 1.69 19.80
N ASN A 19 3.49 2.76 20.26
CA ASN A 19 4.22 3.74 19.43
C ASN A 19 3.36 4.58 18.47
N THR A 20 2.02 4.51 18.57
CA THR A 20 1.14 5.48 17.91
C THR A 20 1.29 6.86 18.56
N ILE A 21 1.45 7.90 17.73
CA ILE A 21 1.38 9.29 18.19
C ILE A 21 -0.09 9.69 18.31
N ILE A 22 -0.47 10.16 19.50
CA ILE A 22 -1.81 10.64 19.81
C ILE A 22 -1.77 12.05 20.40
N VAL A 23 -2.88 12.76 20.28
CA VAL A 23 -3.18 13.96 21.06
C VAL A 23 -3.98 13.50 22.28
N ALA A 24 -3.49 13.79 23.48
CA ALA A 24 -4.15 13.44 24.73
C ALA A 24 -4.46 14.70 25.56
N GLU A 25 -5.70 14.80 26.01
CA GLU A 25 -6.19 15.84 26.91
C GLU A 25 -6.46 15.20 28.28
N GLY A 26 -6.08 15.91 29.34
CA GLY A 26 -6.12 15.38 30.70
C GLY A 26 -5.52 16.33 31.71
N GLU A 27 -5.28 15.80 32.91
CA GLU A 27 -4.72 16.55 34.03
C GLU A 27 -3.42 15.90 34.53
N TYR A 28 -2.42 16.72 34.84
CA TYR A 28 -1.18 16.26 35.46
C TYR A 28 -1.32 16.27 36.99
N LEU A 29 -1.28 15.08 37.59
CA LEU A 29 -1.48 14.93 39.03
C LEU A 29 -0.18 15.19 39.82
N PRO A 30 -0.26 15.60 41.10
CA PRO A 30 0.92 15.86 41.94
C PRO A 30 1.84 14.64 42.15
N ASN A 31 1.36 13.42 41.91
CA ASN A 31 2.15 12.19 42.01
C ASN A 31 2.98 11.89 40.74
N GLY A 32 2.99 12.80 39.76
CA GLY A 32 3.75 12.68 38.52
C GLY A 32 3.05 11.91 37.39
N ILE A 33 1.78 11.51 37.58
CA ILE A 33 0.99 10.78 36.60
C ILE A 33 0.13 11.75 35.80
N PHE A 34 0.19 11.67 34.48
CA PHE A 34 -0.77 12.35 33.60
C PHE A 34 -2.03 11.50 33.44
N GLN A 35 -3.15 11.96 33.98
CA GLN A 35 -4.44 11.28 33.86
C GLN A 35 -5.16 11.76 32.60
N VAL A 36 -5.24 10.88 31.60
CA VAL A 36 -5.94 11.14 30.33
C VAL A 36 -7.46 11.11 30.53
N TYR A 37 -8.14 12.14 30.05
CA TYR A 37 -9.61 12.21 29.98
C TYR A 37 -10.11 11.84 28.58
N THR A 38 -9.45 12.37 27.55
CA THR A 38 -9.74 12.05 26.16
C THR A 38 -8.46 12.00 25.34
N CYS A 39 -8.42 11.18 24.30
CA CYS A 39 -7.33 11.15 23.36
C CYS A 39 -7.80 10.78 21.95
N GLY A 40 -7.05 11.19 20.94
CA GLY A 40 -7.35 10.88 19.55
C GLY A 40 -6.11 10.95 18.68
N PHE A 41 -6.26 10.57 17.41
CA PHE A 41 -5.23 10.83 16.42
C PHE A 41 -5.08 12.33 16.18
N PRO A 42 -3.86 12.83 15.87
CA PRO A 42 -3.70 14.18 15.38
C PRO A 42 -4.59 14.41 14.14
N PRO A 43 -5.08 15.64 13.92
CA PRO A 43 -5.92 15.94 12.78
C PRO A 43 -5.19 15.65 11.47
N LEU A 44 -5.90 15.05 10.52
CA LEU A 44 -5.39 14.74 9.19
C LEU A 44 -5.35 16.00 8.33
N GLU A 45 -4.25 16.20 7.61
CA GLU A 45 -4.11 17.26 6.60
C GLU A 45 -4.44 16.69 5.22
N ASP A 46 -5.28 17.38 4.46
CA ASP A 46 -5.62 17.00 3.10
C ASP A 46 -4.46 17.24 2.12
N ARG A 47 -4.39 16.40 1.06
CA ARG A 47 -3.33 16.49 0.04
C ARG A 47 -3.19 17.88 -0.57
N ASP A 48 -4.30 18.53 -0.91
CA ASP A 48 -4.30 19.85 -1.55
C ASP A 48 -3.77 20.94 -0.61
N ALA A 49 -4.03 20.81 0.70
CA ALA A 49 -3.50 21.70 1.71
C ALA A 49 -1.98 21.53 1.85
N SER A 50 -1.50 20.29 1.98
CA SER A 50 -0.06 19.99 2.04
C SER A 50 0.67 20.49 0.79
N HIS A 51 0.12 20.23 -0.40
CA HIS A 51 0.73 20.65 -1.67
C HIS A 51 0.82 22.18 -1.80
N SER A 52 -0.20 22.90 -1.31
CA SER A 52 -0.23 24.37 -1.33
C SER A 52 0.77 25.00 -0.35
N LEU A 53 1.00 24.36 0.81
CA LEU A 53 1.95 24.85 1.82
C LEU A 53 3.40 24.54 1.46
N LEU A 54 3.65 23.36 0.87
CA LEU A 54 5.00 22.83 0.65
C LEU A 54 5.50 23.01 -0.79
N MET A 55 4.87 23.89 -1.56
CA MET A 55 5.10 24.11 -2.99
C MET A 55 6.58 24.09 -3.38
N GLY A 56 6.92 23.27 -4.38
CA GLY A 56 8.26 23.17 -4.95
C GLY A 56 9.17 22.11 -4.32
N LEU A 57 8.77 21.47 -3.22
CA LEU A 57 9.49 20.33 -2.65
C LEU A 57 9.00 19.01 -3.26
N ASP A 58 9.94 18.12 -3.57
CA ASP A 58 9.64 16.76 -4.04
C ASP A 58 9.74 15.76 -2.88
N PHE A 59 8.59 15.43 -2.28
CA PHE A 59 8.50 14.40 -1.23
C PHE A 59 8.42 12.98 -1.79
N PHE A 60 8.02 12.83 -3.06
CA PHE A 60 7.81 11.53 -3.66
C PHE A 60 9.14 10.91 -4.14
N GLY A 61 10.08 11.75 -4.58
CA GLY A 61 11.41 11.37 -5.05
C GLY A 61 11.50 11.20 -6.57
N GLY A 62 10.56 11.79 -7.31
CA GLY A 62 10.45 11.68 -8.78
C GLY A 62 10.68 13.01 -9.52
N GLY A 63 11.32 13.98 -8.88
CA GLY A 63 11.45 15.36 -9.32
C GLY A 63 10.18 16.18 -9.08
N ALA A 64 10.33 17.43 -8.63
CA ALA A 64 9.22 18.37 -8.57
C ALA A 64 8.80 18.72 -10.00
N LEU A 65 7.50 18.62 -10.31
CA LEU A 65 6.98 18.99 -11.62
C LEU A 65 6.69 20.48 -11.66
N THR A 66 7.06 21.14 -12.74
CA THR A 66 6.57 22.49 -13.02
C THR A 66 5.07 22.46 -13.33
N VAL A 67 4.41 23.62 -13.26
CA VAL A 67 3.00 23.76 -13.65
C VAL A 67 2.77 23.34 -15.11
N GLU A 68 3.70 23.68 -16.00
CA GLU A 68 3.62 23.31 -17.42
C GLU A 68 3.72 21.79 -17.62
N GLU A 69 4.69 21.14 -16.97
CA GLU A 69 4.83 19.68 -17.02
C GLU A 69 3.62 18.98 -16.41
N THR A 70 3.10 19.49 -15.31
CA THR A 70 1.90 18.95 -14.65
C THR A 70 0.70 19.00 -15.58
N ASN A 71 0.47 20.13 -16.24
CA ASN A 71 -0.60 20.28 -17.23
C ASN A 71 -0.39 19.33 -18.43
N ARG A 72 0.84 19.22 -18.92
CA ARG A 72 1.19 18.31 -20.03
C ARG A 72 0.94 16.85 -19.67
N LEU A 73 1.40 16.41 -18.50
CA LEU A 73 1.21 15.05 -18.01
C LEU A 73 -0.26 14.75 -17.74
N SER A 74 -1.02 15.70 -17.18
CA SER A 74 -2.48 15.54 -16.98
C SER A 74 -3.22 15.35 -18.31
N MET A 75 -2.82 16.06 -19.37
CA MET A 75 -3.40 15.85 -20.70
C MET A 75 -3.05 14.49 -21.30
N LEU A 76 -1.85 13.97 -21.05
CA LEU A 76 -1.44 12.64 -21.52
C LEU A 76 -2.15 11.53 -20.73
N GLU A 77 -2.27 11.68 -19.41
CA GLU A 77 -3.00 10.77 -18.53
C GLU A 77 -4.44 10.57 -19.00
N LYS A 78 -5.14 11.66 -19.35
CA LYS A 78 -6.52 11.60 -19.90
C LYS A 78 -6.63 10.91 -21.26
N LYS A 79 -5.53 10.81 -22.01
CA LYS A 79 -5.49 10.09 -23.30
C LYS A 79 -5.10 8.62 -23.14
N ALA A 80 -4.49 8.27 -22.01
CA ALA A 80 -4.04 6.93 -21.68
C ALA A 80 -5.19 6.01 -21.20
N VAL A 81 -6.30 6.00 -21.94
CA VAL A 81 -7.55 5.29 -21.56
C VAL A 81 -7.39 3.77 -21.49
N ASN A 82 -6.41 3.22 -22.21
CA ASN A 82 -6.13 1.79 -22.25
C ASN A 82 -5.06 1.36 -21.23
N ASP A 83 -4.39 2.32 -20.58
CA ASP A 83 -3.36 2.00 -19.60
C ASP A 83 -4.03 1.52 -18.30
N MET A 84 -3.49 0.44 -17.74
CA MET A 84 -4.06 -0.21 -16.56
C MET A 84 -2.94 -0.88 -15.75
N PHE A 85 -3.10 -0.85 -14.43
CA PHE A 85 -2.30 -1.65 -13.51
C PHE A 85 -3.11 -2.87 -13.10
N VAL A 86 -2.57 -4.07 -13.37
CA VAL A 86 -3.08 -5.32 -12.80
C VAL A 86 -2.21 -5.65 -11.59
N ILE A 87 -2.84 -5.73 -10.43
CA ILE A 87 -2.16 -5.82 -9.14
C ILE A 87 -2.61 -7.11 -8.47
N MET A 88 -1.64 -8.00 -8.26
CA MET A 88 -1.80 -9.25 -7.54
C MET A 88 -0.90 -9.20 -6.30
N SER A 89 -1.37 -9.76 -5.19
CA SER A 89 -0.60 -9.88 -3.96
C SER A 89 -0.62 -11.32 -3.49
N ASP A 90 0.40 -11.69 -2.72
CA ASP A 90 0.55 -13.03 -2.15
C ASP A 90 0.57 -14.13 -3.24
N VAL A 91 1.35 -13.89 -4.30
CA VAL A 91 1.54 -14.84 -5.39
C VAL A 91 2.67 -15.80 -5.00
N TRP A 92 2.33 -17.06 -4.72
CA TRP A 92 3.30 -18.07 -4.30
C TRP A 92 3.97 -18.70 -5.52
N LEU A 93 5.27 -18.48 -5.64
CA LEU A 93 6.13 -19.07 -6.66
C LEU A 93 7.26 -19.79 -5.93
N ASP A 94 7.33 -21.11 -6.04
CA ASP A 94 8.50 -21.85 -5.57
C ASP A 94 9.73 -21.51 -6.43
N ASN A 95 10.94 -21.86 -5.98
CA ASN A 95 12.20 -21.42 -6.63
C ASN A 95 12.29 -21.84 -8.12
N GLU A 96 11.83 -23.05 -8.48
CA GLU A 96 11.77 -23.50 -9.87
C GLU A 96 10.67 -22.82 -10.70
N GLU A 97 9.69 -22.20 -10.04
CA GLU A 97 8.51 -21.60 -10.67
C GLU A 97 8.78 -20.20 -11.24
N PHE A 98 9.83 -19.50 -10.79
CA PHE A 98 10.22 -18.21 -11.39
C PHE A 98 10.64 -18.37 -12.86
N GLY A 99 11.39 -19.43 -13.19
CA GLY A 99 11.75 -19.76 -14.57
C GLY A 99 10.51 -20.10 -15.41
N LYS A 100 9.63 -20.97 -14.89
CA LYS A 100 8.38 -21.35 -15.56
C LYS A 100 7.44 -20.16 -15.77
N LEU A 101 7.33 -19.25 -14.81
CA LEU A 101 6.60 -18.00 -14.96
C LEU A 101 7.20 -17.14 -16.09
N GLY A 102 8.54 -17.05 -16.13
CA GLY A 102 9.25 -16.39 -17.22
C GLY A 102 8.92 -16.97 -18.58
N GLU A 103 8.98 -18.31 -18.73
CA GLU A 103 8.61 -19.02 -19.95
C GLU A 103 7.13 -18.81 -20.33
N MET A 104 6.23 -18.89 -19.35
CA MET A 104 4.80 -18.66 -19.55
C MET A 104 4.55 -17.25 -20.09
N ILE A 105 5.10 -16.20 -19.46
CA ILE A 105 5.01 -14.83 -19.98
C ILE A 105 5.67 -14.74 -21.36
N GLY A 106 6.83 -15.37 -21.53
CA GLY A 106 7.59 -15.41 -22.78
C GLY A 106 6.83 -15.99 -23.97
N SER A 107 5.97 -16.99 -23.72
CA SER A 107 5.10 -17.60 -24.73
C SER A 107 3.91 -16.71 -25.15
N HIS A 108 3.61 -15.66 -24.39
CA HIS A 108 2.53 -14.71 -24.67
C HIS A 108 3.10 -13.38 -25.20
N ALA A 109 3.42 -13.34 -26.50
CA ALA A 109 4.09 -12.19 -27.15
C ALA A 109 3.43 -10.83 -26.85
N ARG A 110 2.09 -10.77 -26.86
CA ARG A 110 1.35 -9.53 -26.56
C ARG A 110 1.64 -8.99 -25.15
N LEU A 111 1.71 -9.87 -24.14
CA LEU A 111 2.03 -9.48 -22.76
C LEU A 111 3.49 -9.08 -22.65
N LYS A 112 4.40 -9.85 -23.26
CA LYS A 112 5.84 -9.56 -23.23
C LYS A 112 6.17 -8.19 -23.84
N GLU A 113 5.54 -7.84 -24.97
CA GLU A 113 5.85 -6.61 -25.72
C GLU A 113 5.16 -5.37 -25.17
N HIS A 114 3.93 -5.50 -24.64
CA HIS A 114 3.10 -4.36 -24.27
C HIS A 114 2.84 -4.21 -22.76
N SER A 115 3.36 -5.12 -21.93
CA SER A 115 3.22 -5.03 -20.47
C SER A 115 4.57 -4.87 -19.78
N ARG A 116 4.53 -4.31 -18.56
CA ARG A 116 5.68 -4.26 -17.66
C ARG A 116 5.34 -5.06 -16.40
N PHE A 117 6.28 -5.87 -15.97
CA PHE A 117 6.12 -6.72 -14.79
C PHE A 117 6.93 -6.10 -13.66
N LEU A 118 6.26 -5.76 -12.57
CA LEU A 118 6.88 -5.22 -11.37
C LEU A 118 6.72 -6.22 -10.23
N PHE A 119 7.84 -6.61 -9.63
CA PHE A 119 7.88 -7.54 -8.52
C PHE A 119 8.31 -6.80 -7.25
N ILE A 120 7.46 -6.86 -6.24
CA ILE A 120 7.63 -6.21 -4.94
C ILE A 120 7.72 -7.31 -3.88
N PRO A 121 8.82 -7.38 -3.10
CA PRO A 121 9.03 -8.48 -2.17
C PRO A 121 8.10 -8.40 -0.96
N GLY A 122 7.52 -9.55 -0.59
CA GLY A 122 6.72 -9.73 0.61
C GLY A 122 7.53 -9.89 1.89
N PRO A 123 6.86 -9.93 3.05
CA PRO A 123 7.49 -10.11 4.36
C PRO A 123 8.14 -11.50 4.52
N ASP A 124 7.68 -12.50 3.77
CA ASP A 124 8.15 -13.89 3.89
C ASP A 124 9.14 -14.27 2.77
N ASP A 125 9.42 -13.36 1.85
CA ASP A 125 10.33 -13.60 0.72
C ASP A 125 11.80 -13.64 1.15
N ALA A 126 12.64 -14.25 0.30
CA ALA A 126 14.08 -14.28 0.49
C ALA A 126 14.68 -12.86 0.48
N GLY A 127 15.56 -12.60 1.44
CA GLY A 127 16.26 -11.32 1.56
C GLY A 127 17.20 -11.30 2.77
N PRO A 128 18.01 -10.25 2.92
CA PRO A 128 18.97 -10.14 4.01
C PRO A 128 18.31 -9.92 5.38
N SER A 129 17.06 -9.44 5.41
CA SER A 129 16.31 -9.15 6.64
C SER A 129 14.81 -9.05 6.37
N THR A 130 14.01 -9.14 7.42
CA THR A 130 12.56 -8.90 7.41
C THR A 130 12.17 -7.46 7.74
N VAL A 131 13.15 -6.58 8.01
CA VAL A 131 12.94 -5.16 8.33
C VAL A 131 12.63 -4.32 7.09
N LEU A 132 11.91 -3.22 7.29
CA LEU A 132 11.63 -2.23 6.25
C LEU A 132 12.66 -1.08 6.29
N PRO A 133 12.99 -0.45 5.15
CA PRO A 133 12.62 -0.86 3.79
C PRO A 133 13.34 -2.15 3.36
N ARG A 134 12.62 -3.05 2.69
CA ARG A 134 13.20 -4.29 2.13
C ARG A 134 13.81 -4.02 0.76
N CYS A 135 14.99 -4.57 0.52
CA CYS A 135 15.61 -4.56 -0.81
C CYS A 135 14.85 -5.47 -1.79
N ALA A 136 15.10 -5.29 -3.09
CA ALA A 136 14.60 -6.17 -4.13
C ALA A 136 15.03 -7.64 -3.93
N LEU A 137 14.31 -8.55 -4.58
CA LEU A 137 14.61 -9.99 -4.55
C LEU A 137 16.04 -10.26 -5.05
N PRO A 138 16.76 -11.21 -4.42
CA PRO A 138 18.11 -11.58 -4.84
C PRO A 138 18.18 -12.05 -6.30
N LYS A 139 19.26 -11.68 -6.99
CA LYS A 139 19.43 -11.98 -8.43
C LYS A 139 19.33 -13.46 -8.78
N TYR A 140 19.83 -14.35 -7.93
CA TYR A 140 19.77 -15.79 -8.18
C TYR A 140 18.34 -16.34 -8.30
N LEU A 141 17.33 -15.65 -7.74
CA LEU A 141 15.91 -16.00 -7.93
C LEU A 141 15.34 -15.39 -9.21
N THR A 142 15.80 -14.19 -9.57
CA THR A 142 15.17 -13.37 -10.61
C THR A 142 15.81 -13.54 -11.98
N GLU A 143 17.06 -14.01 -12.05
CA GLU A 143 17.85 -14.12 -13.28
C GLU A 143 17.17 -15.02 -14.33
N GLU A 144 16.62 -16.17 -13.94
CA GLU A 144 15.92 -17.06 -14.87
C GLU A 144 14.69 -16.41 -15.49
N LEU A 145 13.86 -15.74 -14.69
CA LEU A 145 12.70 -14.99 -15.20
C LEU A 145 13.13 -13.89 -16.17
N GLN A 146 14.19 -13.15 -15.84
CA GLN A 146 14.69 -12.05 -16.65
C GLN A 146 15.27 -12.50 -18.00
N LYS A 147 15.74 -13.75 -18.14
CA LYS A 147 16.12 -14.29 -19.46
C LYS A 147 14.94 -14.30 -20.43
N HIS A 148 13.73 -14.59 -19.95
CA HIS A 148 12.53 -14.64 -20.78
C HIS A 148 11.81 -13.28 -20.84
N VAL A 149 11.85 -12.50 -19.75
CA VAL A 149 11.15 -11.23 -19.56
C VAL A 149 12.17 -10.13 -19.17
N PRO A 150 12.98 -9.63 -20.12
CA PRO A 150 14.09 -8.70 -19.82
C PRO A 150 13.62 -7.33 -19.31
N ASN A 151 12.36 -6.99 -19.50
CA ASN A 151 11.72 -5.75 -19.05
C ASN A 151 11.08 -5.86 -17.65
N ALA A 152 11.22 -7.00 -16.97
CA ALA A 152 10.78 -7.21 -15.59
C ALA A 152 11.62 -6.38 -14.61
N ILE A 153 10.93 -5.68 -13.71
CA ILE A 153 11.50 -4.77 -12.71
C ILE A 153 11.30 -5.40 -11.33
N PHE A 154 12.38 -5.54 -10.58
CA PHE A 154 12.36 -5.98 -9.18
C PHE A 154 12.72 -4.79 -8.30
N THR A 155 11.86 -4.45 -7.34
CA THR A 155 11.97 -3.20 -6.56
C THR A 155 11.93 -3.46 -5.06
N SER A 156 12.09 -2.40 -4.25
CA SER A 156 11.99 -2.45 -2.79
C SER A 156 10.56 -2.65 -2.30
N ASN A 157 10.40 -2.95 -1.02
CA ASN A 157 9.10 -2.86 -0.34
C ASN A 157 9.24 -2.01 0.95
N PRO A 158 8.48 -0.90 1.08
CA PRO A 158 7.58 -0.33 0.08
C PRO A 158 8.30 0.19 -1.17
N CYS A 159 7.53 0.46 -2.22
CA CYS A 159 8.01 1.21 -3.38
C CYS A 159 7.01 2.25 -3.86
N ARG A 160 7.50 3.18 -4.67
CA ARG A 160 6.76 4.31 -5.22
C ARG A 160 6.83 4.30 -6.73
N ILE A 161 5.70 4.51 -7.40
CA ILE A 161 5.60 4.65 -8.85
C ILE A 161 4.95 5.99 -9.15
N LYS A 162 5.62 6.79 -9.97
CA LYS A 162 5.06 8.01 -10.53
C LYS A 162 4.54 7.70 -11.93
N PHE A 163 3.24 7.84 -12.13
CA PHE A 163 2.58 7.57 -13.41
C PHE A 163 1.82 8.81 -13.85
N TYR A 164 2.35 9.52 -14.85
CA TYR A 164 1.91 10.87 -15.19
C TYR A 164 1.89 11.80 -13.97
N THR A 165 0.71 12.27 -13.56
CA THR A 165 0.53 13.14 -12.37
C THR A 165 0.20 12.35 -11.10
N GLN A 166 0.08 11.03 -11.19
CA GLN A 166 -0.28 10.16 -10.09
C GLN A 166 0.96 9.64 -9.36
N GLU A 167 0.81 9.57 -8.05
CA GLU A 167 1.81 9.11 -7.09
C GLU A 167 1.25 7.87 -6.42
N ILE A 168 1.74 6.70 -6.83
CA ILE A 168 1.23 5.40 -6.39
C ILE A 168 2.24 4.77 -5.45
N VAL A 169 1.82 4.45 -4.23
CA VAL A 169 2.65 3.76 -3.24
C VAL A 169 2.17 2.34 -3.09
N PHE A 170 3.08 1.38 -3.28
CA PHE A 170 2.83 -0.03 -3.00
C PHE A 170 3.50 -0.43 -1.71
N PHE A 171 2.77 -1.15 -0.87
CA PHE A 171 3.30 -1.66 0.39
C PHE A 171 2.74 -3.05 0.69
N ARG A 172 3.60 -4.08 0.60
CA ARG A 172 3.22 -5.47 0.91
C ARG A 172 3.53 -5.77 2.37
N GLN A 173 2.51 -5.84 3.20
CA GLN A 173 2.64 -6.25 4.60
C GLN A 173 1.30 -6.76 5.13
N ASP A 174 1.32 -7.73 6.04
CA ASP A 174 0.12 -8.21 6.76
C ASP A 174 -0.22 -7.22 7.90
N LEU A 175 -0.50 -5.97 7.53
CA LEU A 175 -0.57 -4.82 8.42
C LEU A 175 -1.81 -4.84 9.30
N LEU A 176 -2.98 -5.19 8.75
CA LEU A 176 -4.23 -5.29 9.51
C LEU A 176 -4.07 -6.31 10.63
N TYR A 177 -3.54 -7.48 10.31
CA TYR A 177 -3.31 -8.54 11.29
C TYR A 177 -2.32 -8.11 12.39
N ARG A 178 -1.23 -7.42 12.02
CA ARG A 178 -0.24 -6.90 12.98
C ARG A 178 -0.83 -5.83 13.90
N MET A 179 -1.58 -4.88 13.36
CA MET A 179 -2.17 -3.81 14.17
C MET A 179 -3.27 -4.35 15.09
N ARG A 180 -4.15 -5.24 14.61
CA ARG A 180 -5.21 -5.87 15.44
C ARG A 180 -4.66 -6.57 16.68
N ARG A 181 -3.57 -7.33 16.52
CA ARG A 181 -2.94 -8.04 17.63
C ARG A 181 -2.20 -7.15 18.62
N SER A 182 -1.80 -5.96 18.19
CA SER A 182 -0.97 -5.03 18.97
C SER A 182 -1.78 -3.86 19.56
N CYS A 183 -3.11 -3.93 19.49
CA CYS A 183 -3.97 -2.89 20.00
C CYS A 183 -3.92 -2.80 21.52
N LEU A 184 -3.62 -1.59 22.00
CA LEU A 184 -3.73 -1.22 23.41
C LEU A 184 -5.19 -1.07 23.83
N ILE A 185 -6.04 -0.66 22.88
CA ILE A 185 -7.47 -0.44 23.08
C ILE A 185 -8.20 -1.35 22.10
N PRO A 186 -9.05 -2.28 22.58
CA PRO A 186 -9.79 -3.16 21.69
C PRO A 186 -10.58 -2.33 20.66
N PRO A 187 -10.43 -2.64 19.35
CA PRO A 187 -11.17 -1.95 18.30
C PRO A 187 -12.68 -2.17 18.47
N SER A 188 -13.48 -1.21 18.00
CA SER A 188 -14.93 -1.33 17.96
C SER A 188 -15.36 -2.39 16.94
N THR A 189 -16.60 -2.86 17.03
CA THR A 189 -17.14 -3.81 16.03
C THR A 189 -17.07 -3.25 14.61
N GLU A 190 -17.36 -1.96 14.44
CA GLU A 190 -17.27 -1.26 13.15
C GLU A 190 -15.84 -1.26 12.58
N GLU A 191 -14.83 -1.03 13.43
CA GLU A 191 -13.40 -1.09 13.07
C GLU A 191 -12.88 -2.51 12.84
N THR A 192 -13.58 -3.52 13.38
CA THR A 192 -13.22 -4.94 13.18
C THR A 192 -13.89 -5.59 11.97
N SER A 193 -15.05 -5.07 11.56
CA SER A 193 -15.72 -5.42 10.30
C SER A 193 -15.15 -4.67 9.11
N ASP A 194 -14.55 -3.50 9.36
CA ASP A 194 -13.89 -2.69 8.35
C ASP A 194 -12.36 -2.79 8.48
N PRO A 195 -11.70 -3.70 7.73
CA PRO A 195 -10.26 -3.81 7.76
C PRO A 195 -9.61 -2.55 7.18
N PHE A 196 -8.76 -1.92 8.00
CA PHE A 196 -8.00 -0.68 7.77
C PHE A 196 -8.10 -0.04 6.40
N GLU A 197 -8.58 1.19 6.47
CA GLU A 197 -8.49 2.12 5.38
C GLU A 197 -7.05 2.66 5.32
N HIS A 198 -6.27 2.40 4.25
CA HIS A 198 -5.39 3.31 3.46
C HIS A 198 -4.26 2.55 2.73
N ILE A 199 -3.77 3.07 1.58
CA ILE A 199 -2.64 2.56 0.75
C ILE A 199 -2.98 1.30 -0.07
N VAL A 200 -2.24 1.05 -1.17
CA VAL A 200 -2.23 -0.26 -1.82
C VAL A 200 -1.51 -1.25 -0.91
N LEU A 201 -2.27 -1.82 0.03
CA LEU A 201 -1.78 -2.78 0.99
C LEU A 201 -1.88 -4.16 0.38
N GLY A 202 -0.76 -4.79 0.07
CA GLY A 202 -0.77 -6.24 -0.16
C GLY A 202 -0.94 -6.94 1.19
N ASP A 203 -2.15 -6.95 1.75
CA ASP A 203 -2.48 -7.69 2.96
C ASP A 203 -3.16 -9.01 2.55
N LYS A 204 -3.02 -10.04 3.38
CA LYS A 204 -3.73 -11.32 3.19
C LYS A 204 -5.23 -11.22 3.57
N SER A 205 -5.69 -10.06 4.04
CA SER A 205 -7.11 -9.79 4.27
C SER A 205 -7.94 -9.75 2.98
N GLU A 206 -9.26 -9.75 3.12
CA GLU A 206 -10.20 -9.67 1.98
C GLU A 206 -9.93 -8.45 1.08
N GLN A 207 -10.18 -8.63 -0.22
CA GLN A 207 -10.07 -7.55 -1.19
C GLN A 207 -11.01 -6.39 -0.84
N LYS A 208 -10.52 -5.16 -0.95
CA LYS A 208 -11.32 -3.97 -0.63
C LYS A 208 -10.82 -2.75 -1.38
N SER A 209 -11.72 -1.83 -1.71
CA SER A 209 -11.37 -0.50 -2.21
C SER A 209 -12.25 0.57 -1.56
N PHE A 210 -11.68 1.73 -1.27
CA PHE A 210 -12.39 2.89 -0.74
C PHE A 210 -11.56 4.16 -0.99
N LYS A 211 -12.17 5.32 -0.76
CA LYS A 211 -11.48 6.61 -0.80
C LYS A 211 -11.46 7.20 0.59
N PHE A 212 -10.32 7.70 1.01
CA PHE A 212 -10.17 8.39 2.28
C PHE A 212 -9.38 9.67 2.11
N SER A 213 -9.94 10.79 2.56
CA SER A 213 -9.31 12.12 2.45
C SER A 213 -8.76 12.41 1.04
N GLY A 214 -9.54 12.05 0.01
CA GLY A 214 -9.18 12.22 -1.40
C GLY A 214 -8.20 11.20 -1.97
N ILE A 215 -7.69 10.25 -1.17
CA ILE A 215 -6.74 9.21 -1.59
C ILE A 215 -7.49 7.90 -1.86
N THR A 216 -7.29 7.34 -3.05
CA THR A 216 -7.79 6.00 -3.40
C THR A 216 -6.89 4.94 -2.78
N CYS A 217 -7.49 4.02 -2.03
CA CYS A 217 -6.78 2.98 -1.32
C CYS A 217 -7.47 1.63 -1.59
N PHE A 218 -6.69 0.58 -1.76
CA PHE A 218 -7.25 -0.74 -2.01
C PHE A 218 -6.31 -1.87 -1.62
N ASN A 219 -6.88 -2.96 -1.11
CA ASN A 219 -6.17 -4.22 -0.88
C ASN A 219 -6.57 -5.19 -2.01
N PRO A 220 -5.62 -5.74 -2.79
CA PRO A 220 -5.92 -6.72 -3.81
C PRO A 220 -6.30 -8.10 -3.27
N GLY A 221 -6.08 -8.39 -1.98
CA GLY A 221 -6.33 -9.71 -1.41
C GLY A 221 -5.15 -10.67 -1.57
N SER A 222 -5.40 -11.98 -1.43
CA SER A 222 -4.39 -13.03 -1.52
C SER A 222 -4.64 -13.92 -2.74
N PHE A 223 -3.97 -13.62 -3.85
CA PHE A 223 -4.17 -14.33 -5.11
C PHE A 223 -3.99 -15.86 -4.97
N ALA A 224 -3.05 -16.32 -4.14
CA ALA A 224 -2.85 -17.74 -3.88
C ALA A 224 -4.05 -18.43 -3.20
N ASN A 225 -4.81 -17.71 -2.36
CA ASN A 225 -5.91 -18.29 -1.58
C ASN A 225 -7.27 -18.18 -2.29
N ASP A 226 -7.55 -17.04 -2.91
CA ASP A 226 -8.88 -16.72 -3.44
C ASP A 226 -8.86 -16.33 -4.93
N SER A 227 -7.68 -16.35 -5.58
CA SER A 227 -7.50 -15.91 -6.97
C SER A 227 -7.99 -14.49 -7.24
N THR A 228 -8.00 -13.63 -6.21
CA THR A 228 -8.38 -12.22 -6.29
C THR A 228 -7.23 -11.34 -6.76
N PHE A 229 -7.59 -10.30 -7.49
CA PHE A 229 -6.66 -9.28 -7.97
C PHE A 229 -7.40 -7.96 -8.23
N VAL A 230 -6.65 -6.88 -8.42
CA VAL A 230 -7.22 -5.57 -8.70
C VAL A 230 -6.75 -5.05 -10.05
N ALA A 231 -7.70 -4.53 -10.82
CA ALA A 231 -7.43 -3.74 -12.01
C ALA A 231 -7.66 -2.25 -11.70
N TYR A 232 -6.58 -1.47 -11.74
CA TYR A 232 -6.62 -0.02 -11.53
C TYR A 232 -6.40 0.72 -12.85
N ARG A 233 -7.33 1.62 -13.20
CA ARG A 233 -7.25 2.45 -14.40
C ARG A 233 -6.83 3.87 -14.02
N PRO A 234 -5.59 4.30 -14.27
CA PRO A 234 -5.12 5.64 -13.88
C PRO A 234 -5.98 6.75 -14.48
N CYS A 235 -6.31 6.67 -15.77
CA CYS A 235 -7.07 7.71 -16.47
C CYS A 235 -8.42 8.05 -15.80
N THR A 236 -9.14 7.04 -15.29
CA THR A 236 -10.45 7.23 -14.62
C THR A 236 -10.35 7.16 -13.10
N GLN A 237 -9.20 6.77 -12.56
CA GLN A 237 -8.95 6.42 -11.16
C GLN A 237 -9.93 5.35 -10.62
N GLU A 238 -10.45 4.52 -11.51
CA GLU A 238 -11.36 3.44 -11.17
C GLU A 238 -10.57 2.21 -10.69
N VAL A 239 -11.09 1.59 -9.63
CA VAL A 239 -10.56 0.37 -9.04
C VAL A 239 -11.59 -0.72 -9.23
N GLU A 240 -11.24 -1.73 -10.01
CA GLU A 240 -12.06 -2.92 -10.24
C GLU A 240 -11.50 -4.08 -9.41
N LEU A 241 -12.30 -4.56 -8.45
CA LEU A 241 -12.00 -5.76 -7.68
C LEU A 241 -12.40 -6.98 -8.51
N SER A 242 -11.49 -7.93 -8.73
CA SER A 242 -11.70 -9.06 -9.64
C SER A 242 -11.23 -10.37 -9.02
N ALA A 243 -11.81 -11.47 -9.48
CA ALA A 243 -11.38 -12.82 -9.13
C ALA A 243 -11.45 -13.72 -10.36
N LEU A 244 -10.49 -14.64 -10.49
CA LEU A 244 -10.57 -15.68 -11.52
C LEU A 244 -11.62 -16.71 -11.11
N GLN A 245 -12.56 -17.02 -12.01
CA GLN A 245 -13.51 -18.12 -11.79
C GLN A 245 -12.77 -19.44 -12.00
N SER A 246 -12.78 -20.30 -10.98
CA SER A 246 -12.27 -21.67 -11.03
C SER A 246 -13.11 -22.58 -11.92
#